data_AF-A0A3M0XUQ4-F1
#
_entry.id   AF-A0A3M0XUQ4-F1
#
_cell.length_a   1.000
_cell.length_b   1.000
_cell.length_c   1.000
_cell.angle_alpha   90.00
_cell.angle_beta   90.00
_cell.angle_gamma   90.00
#
_symmetry.space_group_name_H-M   'P 1'
#
loop_
_entity.id
_entity.type
_entity.pdbx_description
1 polymer ?
#
loop_
_entity_poly.entity_id
_entity_poly.type
_entity_poly.pdbx_seq_one_letter_code
_entity_poly.pdbx_strand_id
1 'polypeptide(L)'
;MRRVLISADHGLAVVYFLQSDLVPRLLEAGVEVVVLSDDALVERLQERFGRPGLVFDGLRLEQARHYFREEAYRLQWWLDFFRRAGASNRINLEAVESYIRQVTYEAHARRKRLMPLA
;
A
#
# COMPACT_ATOMS: atom_id res chain seq x y z
N MET A 1 12.03 16.55 17.13
CA MET A 1 11.09 15.44 17.38
C MET A 1 11.00 14.62 16.10
N ARG A 2 11.12 13.28 16.16
CA ARG A 2 11.13 12.40 14.98
C ARG A 2 9.87 11.54 14.99
N ARG A 3 9.21 11.40 13.84
CA ARG A 3 7.99 10.60 13.67
C ARG A 3 8.14 9.66 12.48
N VAL A 4 7.72 8.42 12.65
CA VAL A 4 7.74 7.38 11.62
C VAL A 4 6.30 6.94 11.33
N LEU A 5 6.01 6.76 10.06
CA LEU A 5 4.76 6.17 9.59
C LEU A 5 5.02 4.72 9.20
N ILE A 6 4.21 3.81 9.73
CA ILE A 6 4.23 2.39 9.39
C ILE A 6 2.94 2.09 8.65
N SER A 7 3.05 1.70 7.38
CA SER A 7 1.89 1.23 6.60
C SER A 7 1.66 -0.26 6.83
N ALA A 8 0.57 -0.60 7.51
CA ALA A 8 0.15 -1.97 7.80
C ALA A 8 -1.21 -2.23 7.13
N ASP A 9 -1.17 -2.56 5.84
CA ASP A 9 -2.33 -2.65 4.95
C ASP A 9 -3.23 -3.89 5.12
N HIS A 10 -2.84 -4.81 6.01
CA HIS A 10 -3.61 -6.01 6.32
C HIS A 10 -3.33 -6.49 7.75
N GLY A 11 -4.21 -7.33 8.29
CA GLY A 11 -4.16 -7.75 9.69
C GLY A 11 -2.85 -8.41 10.12
N LEU A 12 -2.22 -9.20 9.25
CA LEU A 12 -0.94 -9.83 9.55
C LEU A 12 0.18 -8.79 9.70
N ALA A 13 0.21 -7.74 8.87
CA ALA A 13 1.21 -6.68 8.98
C ALA A 13 1.06 -5.91 10.31
N VAL A 14 -0.18 -5.61 10.72
CA VAL A 14 -0.45 -4.96 12.01
C VAL A 14 0.08 -5.81 13.16
N VAL A 15 -0.24 -7.10 13.17
CA VAL A 15 0.22 -8.04 14.20
C VAL A 15 1.74 -8.13 14.21
N TYR A 16 2.37 -8.25 13.04
CA TYR A 16 3.83 -8.31 12.91
C TYR A 16 4.51 -7.11 13.57
N PHE A 17 4.10 -5.88 13.22
CA PHE A 17 4.74 -4.69 13.77
C PHE A 17 4.50 -4.51 15.26
N LEU A 18 3.31 -4.85 15.76
CA LEU A 18 2.96 -4.69 17.17
C LEU A 18 3.54 -5.80 18.06
N GLN A 19 3.75 -7.00 17.53
CA GLN A 19 4.34 -8.13 18.26
C GLN A 19 5.85 -8.26 18.06
N SER A 20 6.44 -7.50 17.13
CA SER A 20 7.88 -7.36 17.00
C SER A 20 8.46 -6.32 17.96
N ASP A 21 9.78 -6.37 18.15
CA ASP A 21 10.52 -5.36 18.92
C ASP A 21 10.64 -4.00 18.22
N LEU A 22 10.18 -3.86 16.97
CA LEU A 22 10.36 -2.61 16.21
C LEU A 22 9.69 -1.41 16.90
N VAL A 23 8.38 -1.52 17.16
CA VAL A 23 7.61 -0.41 17.75
C VAL A 23 8.10 -0.07 19.16
N PRO A 24 8.32 -1.03 20.08
CA PRO A 24 8.95 -0.75 21.38
C PRO A 24 10.28 0.01 21.27
N ARG A 25 11.21 -0.45 20.42
CA ARG A 25 12.54 0.16 20.28
C ARG A 25 12.48 1.58 19.72
N LEU A 26 11.56 1.85 18.79
CA LEU A 26 11.35 3.20 18.25
C LEU A 26 10.85 4.16 19.34
N LEU A 27 9.88 3.72 20.14
CA LEU A 27 9.33 4.52 21.24
C LEU A 27 10.37 4.79 22.33
N GLU A 28 11.16 3.77 22.70
CA GLU A 28 12.29 3.89 23.64
C GLU A 28 13.34 4.90 23.15
N ALA A 29 13.57 4.97 21.84
CA ALA A 29 14.45 5.96 21.22
C ALA A 29 13.82 7.38 21.13
N GLY A 30 12.62 7.58 21.67
CA GLY A 30 11.88 8.84 21.64
C GLY A 30 11.30 9.19 20.27
N VAL A 31 11.09 8.19 19.40
CA VAL A 31 10.45 8.36 18.10
C VAL A 31 8.96 8.10 18.24
N GLU A 32 8.14 9.02 17.72
CA GLU A 32 6.70 8.79 17.63
C GLU A 32 6.38 7.87 16.45
N VAL A 33 5.45 6.95 16.66
CA VAL A 33 5.04 5.96 15.68
C VAL A 33 3.57 6.17 15.35
N VAL A 34 3.28 6.33 14.07
CA VAL A 34 1.91 6.32 13.54
C VAL A 34 1.74 5.06 12.70
N VAL A 35 0.87 4.16 13.14
CA VAL A 35 0.54 2.94 12.40
C VAL A 35 -0.72 3.20 11.56
N LEU A 36 -0.55 3.19 10.24
CA LEU A 36 -1.64 3.29 9.29
C LEU A 36 -2.22 1.89 9.03
N SER A 37 -3.51 1.70 9.27
CA SER A 37 -4.20 0.42 9.10
C SER A 37 -5.54 0.60 8.40
N ASP A 38 -6.23 -0.50 8.09
CA ASP A 38 -7.64 -0.47 7.70
C ASP A 38 -8.46 0.40 8.65
N ASP A 39 -9.21 1.34 8.10
CA ASP A 39 -10.03 2.32 8.80
C ASP A 39 -11.00 1.65 9.81
N ALA A 40 -11.53 0.47 9.49
CA ALA A 40 -12.44 -0.27 10.37
C ALA A 40 -11.75 -0.88 11.61
N LEU A 41 -10.42 -0.93 11.63
CA LEU A 41 -9.64 -1.47 12.75
C LEU A 41 -9.04 -0.40 13.66
N VAL A 42 -9.00 0.87 13.22
CA VAL A 42 -8.29 1.96 13.90
C VAL A 42 -8.72 2.11 15.35
N GLU A 43 -10.03 2.22 15.62
CA GLU A 43 -10.56 2.39 16.98
C GLU A 43 -10.15 1.24 17.90
N ARG A 44 -10.35 0.00 17.45
CA ARG A 44 -10.00 -1.20 18.22
C ARG A 44 -8.50 -1.31 18.50
N LEU A 45 -7.67 -0.92 17.53
CA LEU A 45 -6.21 -0.91 17.70
C LEU A 45 -5.78 0.18 18.67
N GLN A 46 -6.37 1.36 18.58
CA GLN A 46 -6.11 2.48 19.48
C GLN A 46 -6.52 2.14 20.91
N GLU A 47 -7.67 1.50 21.13
CA GLU A 47 -8.12 1.04 22.45
C GLU A 47 -7.19 -0.02 23.05
N ARG A 48 -6.76 -0.98 22.22
CA ARG A 48 -6.00 -2.14 22.69
C ARG A 48 -4.51 -1.87 22.89
N PHE A 49 -3.91 -1.06 22.03
CA PHE A 49 -2.45 -0.87 21.96
C PHE A 49 -2.01 0.58 22.08
N GLY A 50 -2.95 1.54 22.06
CA GLY A 50 -2.66 2.96 22.17
C GLY A 50 -1.91 3.30 23.45
N ARG A 51 -0.84 4.08 23.30
CA ARG A 51 0.00 4.56 24.40
C ARG A 51 0.76 5.80 23.96
N PRO A 52 1.30 6.61 24.88
CA PRO A 52 2.07 7.80 24.52
C PRO A 52 3.14 7.50 23.46
N GLY A 53 3.15 8.31 22.40
CA GLY A 53 4.05 8.14 21.26
C GLY A 53 3.62 7.09 20.21
N LEU A 54 2.57 6.29 20.46
CA LEU A 54 2.01 5.33 19.50
C LEU A 54 0.54 5.65 19.18
N VAL A 55 0.28 6.00 17.92
CA VAL A 55 -1.04 6.39 17.43
C VAL A 55 -1.42 5.53 16.22
N PHE A 56 -2.71 5.23 16.07
CA PHE A 56 -3.26 4.53 14.92
C PHE A 56 -4.10 5.48 14.06
N ASP A 57 -4.01 5.37 12.74
CA ASP A 57 -4.80 6.15 11.78
C ASP A 57 -5.18 5.28 10.57
N GLY A 58 -6.17 5.72 9.80
CA GLY A 58 -6.70 5.02 8.64
C GLY A 58 -5.82 5.18 7.40
N LEU A 59 -5.67 4.10 6.63
CA LEU A 59 -5.04 4.13 5.30
C LEU A 59 -5.92 4.81 4.25
N ARG A 60 -7.23 4.95 4.51
CA ARG A 60 -8.19 5.60 3.61
C ARG A 60 -8.21 4.96 2.22
N LEU A 61 -8.06 3.62 2.19
CA LEU A 61 -7.95 2.88 0.93
C LEU A 61 -9.22 2.96 0.09
N GLU A 62 -10.40 3.09 0.73
CA GLU A 62 -11.65 3.28 0.01
C GLU A 62 -11.69 4.63 -0.72
N GLN A 63 -11.28 5.70 -0.04
CA GLN A 63 -11.21 7.04 -0.61
C GLN A 63 -10.13 7.11 -1.70
N ALA A 64 -8.98 6.45 -1.51
CA ALA A 64 -7.97 6.32 -2.54
C ALA A 64 -8.50 5.58 -3.78
N ARG A 65 -9.27 4.50 -3.58
CA ARG A 65 -9.94 3.76 -4.68
C ARG A 65 -11.00 4.61 -5.37
N HIS A 66 -11.74 5.43 -4.63
CA HIS A 66 -12.70 6.38 -5.18
C HIS A 66 -12.01 7.42 -6.06
N TYR A 67 -11.00 8.11 -5.51
CA TYR A 67 -10.16 9.07 -6.23
C TYR A 67 -9.55 8.46 -7.50
N PHE A 68 -9.01 7.23 -7.41
CA PHE A 68 -8.45 6.53 -8.55
C PHE A 68 -9.45 6.36 -9.70
N ARG A 69 -10.72 6.09 -9.38
CA ARG A 69 -11.79 5.84 -10.37
C ARG A 69 -12.37 7.12 -10.97
N GLU A 70 -12.44 8.18 -10.18
CA GLU A 70 -13.14 9.41 -10.59
C GLU A 70 -12.21 10.43 -11.24
N GLU A 71 -10.97 10.53 -10.77
CA GLU A 71 -10.06 11.58 -11.20
C GLU A 71 -9.10 11.06 -12.27
N ALA A 72 -9.27 11.48 -13.52
CA ALA A 72 -8.36 11.13 -14.62
C ALA A 72 -8.00 9.62 -14.69
N TYR A 73 -8.98 8.72 -14.47
CA TYR A 73 -8.79 7.27 -14.34
C TYR A 73 -7.86 6.65 -15.38
N ARG A 74 -7.97 7.05 -16.65
CA ARG A 74 -7.11 6.52 -17.73
C ARG A 74 -5.63 6.81 -17.49
N LEU A 75 -5.30 8.02 -17.03
CA LEU A 75 -3.93 8.40 -16.72
C LEU A 75 -3.44 7.64 -15.49
N GLN A 76 -4.23 7.62 -14.41
CA GLN A 76 -3.85 6.88 -13.20
C GLN A 76 -3.65 5.39 -13.46
N TRP A 77 -4.49 4.78 -14.30
CA TRP A 77 -4.36 3.39 -14.71
C TRP A 77 -3.06 3.13 -15.48
N TRP A 78 -2.70 3.99 -16.45
CA TRP A 78 -1.44 3.86 -17.17
C TRP A 78 -0.22 4.06 -16.27
N LEU A 79 -0.27 5.02 -15.33
CA LEU A 79 0.79 5.23 -14.35
C LEU A 79 0.98 4.01 -13.45
N ASP A 80 -0.10 3.40 -12.93
CA ASP A 80 0.00 2.17 -12.14
C ASP A 80 0.53 1.00 -12.97
N PHE A 81 0.07 0.85 -14.22
CA PHE A 81 0.58 -0.16 -15.14
C PHE A 81 2.08 -0.01 -15.38
N PHE A 82 2.55 1.17 -15.79
CA PHE A 82 3.97 1.39 -16.06
C PHE A 82 4.83 1.28 -14.81
N ARG A 83 4.32 1.69 -13.63
CA ARG A 83 5.02 1.50 -12.37
C ARG A 83 5.25 0.01 -12.05
N ARG A 84 4.30 -0.86 -12.37
CA ARG A 84 4.40 -2.30 -12.11
C ARG A 84 5.15 -3.05 -13.22
N ALA A 85 4.96 -2.64 -14.47
CA ALA A 85 5.60 -3.24 -15.64
C ALA A 85 7.05 -2.75 -15.85
N GLY A 86 7.40 -1.58 -15.32
CA GLY A 86 8.66 -0.88 -15.63
C GLY A 86 9.56 -0.56 -14.44
N ALA A 87 9.31 -1.08 -13.23
CA ALA A 87 10.12 -0.70 -12.09
C ALA A 87 11.40 -1.54 -11.93
N SER A 88 12.55 -0.85 -11.97
CA SER A 88 13.89 -1.29 -11.53
C SER A 88 14.52 -2.49 -12.26
N ASN A 89 15.76 -2.34 -12.72
CA ASN A 89 16.61 -3.43 -13.26
C ASN A 89 16.90 -4.58 -12.26
N ARG A 90 16.35 -4.51 -11.03
CA ARG A 90 16.50 -5.51 -9.97
C ARG A 90 15.21 -6.26 -9.64
N ILE A 91 14.10 -5.97 -10.33
CA ILE A 91 12.86 -6.72 -10.13
C ILE A 91 12.95 -8.09 -10.82
N ASN A 92 12.30 -9.07 -10.20
CA ASN A 92 12.09 -10.38 -10.79
C ASN A 92 11.26 -10.24 -12.08
N LEU A 93 11.89 -10.54 -13.22
CA LEU A 93 11.24 -10.45 -14.53
C LEU A 93 9.99 -11.32 -14.63
N GLU A 94 9.93 -12.46 -13.94
CA GLU A 94 8.74 -13.31 -13.92
C GLU A 94 7.53 -12.59 -13.32
N ALA A 95 7.74 -11.75 -12.29
CA ALA A 95 6.66 -10.98 -11.69
C ALA A 95 6.14 -9.90 -12.65
N VAL A 96 7.04 -9.29 -13.42
CA VAL A 96 6.70 -8.29 -14.44
C VAL A 96 5.97 -8.93 -15.63
N GLU A 97 6.52 -10.02 -16.16
CA GLU A 97 5.93 -10.75 -17.28
C GLU A 97 4.56 -11.32 -16.94
N SER A 98 4.42 -11.95 -15.77
CA SER A 98 3.14 -12.46 -15.28
C SER A 98 2.10 -11.35 -15.17
N TYR A 99 2.48 -10.18 -14.63
CA TYR A 99 1.60 -9.02 -14.55
C TYR A 99 1.18 -8.50 -15.93
N ILE A 100 2.12 -8.37 -16.87
CA ILE A 100 1.81 -7.92 -18.25
C ILE A 100 0.86 -8.91 -18.93
N ARG A 101 1.11 -10.22 -18.80
CA ARG A 101 0.24 -11.28 -19.35
C ARG A 101 -1.17 -11.20 -18.78
N GLN A 102 -1.31 -11.04 -17.46
CA GLN A 102 -2.60 -10.90 -16.80
C GLN A 102 -3.37 -9.68 -17.32
N VAL A 103 -2.73 -8.51 -17.34
CA VAL A 103 -3.36 -7.26 -17.84
C VAL A 103 -3.78 -7.40 -19.30
N THR A 104 -2.97 -8.09 -20.11
CA THR A 104 -3.26 -8.33 -21.53
C THR A 104 -4.44 -9.27 -21.72
N TYR A 105 -4.55 -10.31 -20.90
CA TYR A 105 -5.67 -11.25 -20.91
C TYR A 105 -6.98 -10.55 -20.53
N GLU A 106 -6.97 -9.78 -19.44
CA GLU A 106 -8.13 -9.09 -18.85
C GLU A 106 -8.54 -7.81 -19.61
N ALA A 107 -7.67 -7.28 -20.48
CA ALA A 107 -7.94 -6.04 -21.21
C ALA A 107 -9.10 -6.18 -22.22
N HIS A 108 -9.97 -5.17 -22.27
CA HIS A 108 -11.00 -5.05 -23.31
C HIS A 108 -10.36 -4.91 -24.70
N ALA A 109 -11.03 -5.37 -25.77
CA ALA A 109 -10.47 -5.46 -27.13
C ALA A 109 -9.83 -4.16 -27.67
N ARG A 110 -10.34 -2.98 -27.30
CA ARG A 110 -9.76 -1.67 -27.67
C ARG A 110 -8.46 -1.37 -26.93
N ARG A 111 -8.32 -1.83 -25.68
CA ARG A 111 -7.13 -1.62 -24.84
C ARG A 111 -6.02 -2.59 -25.22
N LYS A 112 -6.34 -3.83 -25.64
CA LYS A 112 -5.37 -4.78 -26.23
C LYS A 112 -4.58 -4.19 -27.40
N ARG A 113 -5.21 -3.32 -28.21
CA ARG A 113 -4.55 -2.63 -29.34
C ARG A 113 -3.55 -1.54 -28.92
N LEU A 114 -3.64 -1.05 -27.68
CA LEU A 114 -2.81 0.02 -27.14
C LEU A 114 -1.71 -0.51 -26.20
N MET A 115 -1.73 -1.81 -25.89
CA MET A 115 -0.64 -2.41 -25.14
C MET A 115 0.61 -2.46 -26.02
N PRO A 116 1.80 -2.13 -25.49
CA PRO A 116 3.04 -2.26 -26.24
C PRO A 116 3.12 -3.70 -26.75
N LEU A 117 3.34 -3.84 -28.07
CA LEU A 117 3.20 -5.05 -28.88
C LEU A 117 3.45 -6.33 -28.09
N ALA A 118 2.38 -7.11 -27.93
CA ALA A 118 2.46 -8.52 -27.57
C ALA A 118 3.21 -9.31 -28.64
#